data_AF-A0A9P7YCH2-F1
#
_entry.id   AF-A0A9P7YCH2-F1
#
_cell.length_a   1.000
_cell.length_b   1.000
_cell.length_c   1.000
_cell.angle_alpha   90.00
_cell.angle_beta   90.00
_cell.angle_gamma   90.00
#
_symmetry.space_group_name_H-M   'P 1'
#
loop_
_entity.id
_entity.type
_entity.pdbx_description
1 polymer ?
#
loop_
_entity_poly.entity_id
_entity_poly.type
_entity_poly.pdbx_seq_one_letter_code
_entity_poly.pdbx_strand_id
1 'polypeptide(L)'
;MPPSLSMLLPPIHLLTYGTLLGTTCYQTFIVTKITFAALPRSAFTSLQKKLFPVYFQAQTLLAFMLVGTHPKWLGVNGGILNLSSWEAGILGAAMGLILLNAMHLGREVGRIMVERVHQETRDKVSSEKGNGEVAAEIMVGLNKTFRRVHALSLHVNLGVVIALVGYGVVLSGRMSW
;
A
#
# COMPACT_ATOMS: atom_id res chain seq x y z
N MET A 1 29.04 -22.18 15.93
CA MET A 1 29.23 -21.58 14.59
C MET A 1 28.03 -20.71 14.31
N PRO A 2 28.17 -19.46 13.81
CA PRO A 2 27.03 -18.65 13.43
C PRO A 2 26.23 -19.37 12.34
N PRO A 3 24.89 -19.26 12.33
CA PRO A 3 24.08 -19.86 11.28
C PRO A 3 24.52 -19.30 9.91
N SER A 4 24.66 -20.18 8.92
CA SER A 4 24.98 -19.76 7.57
C SER A 4 23.84 -18.93 6.97
N LEU A 5 24.17 -18.01 6.06
CA LEU A 5 23.20 -17.17 5.36
C LEU A 5 22.07 -18.01 4.71
N SER A 6 22.42 -19.19 4.20
CA SER A 6 21.48 -20.17 3.64
C SER A 6 20.41 -20.67 4.61
N MET A 7 20.70 -20.72 5.91
CA MET A 7 19.76 -21.14 6.96
C MET A 7 18.81 -20.01 7.38
N LEU A 8 19.27 -18.75 7.30
CA LEU A 8 18.50 -17.58 7.70
C LEU A 8 17.60 -17.02 6.58
N LEU A 9 17.96 -17.22 5.31
CA LEU A 9 17.20 -16.72 4.17
C LEU A 9 15.74 -17.18 4.13
N PRO A 10 15.42 -18.49 4.22
CA PRO A 10 14.03 -18.96 4.16
C PRO A 10 13.11 -18.36 5.23
N PRO A 11 13.45 -18.33 6.54
CA PRO A 11 12.59 -17.72 7.53
C PRO A 11 12.49 -16.20 7.35
N ILE A 12 13.57 -15.50 6.96
CA ILE A 12 13.51 -14.06 6.67
C ILE A 12 12.56 -13.80 5.49
N HIS A 13 12.65 -14.59 4.42
CA HIS A 13 11.79 -14.46 3.26
C HIS A 13 10.31 -14.68 3.61
N LEU A 14 10.01 -15.73 4.39
CA LEU A 14 8.65 -16.03 4.84
C LEU A 14 8.08 -14.94 5.76
N LEU A 15 8.87 -14.45 6.72
CA LEU A 15 8.47 -13.35 7.59
C LEU A 15 8.24 -12.05 6.81
N THR A 16 9.12 -11.75 5.85
CA THR A 16 8.97 -10.58 4.97
C THR A 16 7.70 -10.69 4.13
N TYR A 17 7.46 -11.85 3.52
CA TYR A 17 6.24 -12.15 2.77
C TYR A 17 4.98 -11.95 3.62
N GLY A 18 4.92 -12.61 4.78
CA GLY A 18 3.77 -12.55 5.68
C GLY A 18 3.52 -11.13 6.19
N THR A 19 4.59 -10.40 6.54
CA THR A 19 4.50 -9.01 7.00
C THR A 19 4.02 -8.09 5.88
N LEU A 20 4.50 -8.26 4.65
CA LEU A 20 4.08 -7.46 3.49
C LEU A 20 2.60 -7.67 3.17
N LEU A 21 2.16 -8.93 3.08
CA LEU A 21 0.76 -9.29 2.83
C LEU A 21 -0.14 -8.78 3.97
N GLY A 22 0.23 -9.08 5.21
CA GLY A 22 -0.52 -8.68 6.41
C GLY A 22 -0.66 -7.16 6.53
N THR A 23 0.43 -6.41 6.35
CA THR A 23 0.43 -4.94 6.41
C THR A 23 -0.42 -4.35 5.30
N THR A 24 -0.32 -4.86 4.07
CA THR A 24 -1.12 -4.39 2.94
C THR A 24 -2.62 -4.60 3.19
N CYS A 25 -2.99 -5.79 3.69
CA CYS A 25 -4.37 -6.13 4.01
C CYS A 25 -4.91 -5.28 5.18
N TYR A 26 -4.18 -5.24 6.29
CA TYR A 26 -4.61 -4.59 7.52
C TYR A 26 -4.73 -3.08 7.35
N GLN A 27 -3.72 -2.41 6.79
CA GLN A 27 -3.77 -0.97 6.62
C GLN A 27 -4.86 -0.54 5.63
N THR A 28 -4.93 -1.20 4.47
CA THR A 28 -5.80 -0.78 3.37
C THR A 28 -7.27 -1.07 3.66
N PHE A 29 -7.60 -2.29 4.08
CA PHE A 29 -8.99 -2.75 4.16
C PHE A 29 -9.60 -2.65 5.56
N ILE A 30 -8.77 -2.61 6.61
CA ILE A 30 -9.24 -2.57 8.00
C ILE A 30 -9.02 -1.17 8.60
N VAL A 31 -7.77 -0.76 8.81
CA VAL A 31 -7.43 0.50 9.50
C VAL A 31 -8.02 1.71 8.79
N THR A 32 -7.84 1.82 7.46
CA THR A 32 -8.35 2.97 6.71
C THR A 32 -9.87 3.06 6.76
N LYS A 33 -10.57 1.91 6.67
CA LYS A 33 -12.04 1.88 6.71
C LYS A 33 -12.60 2.24 8.09
N ILE A 34 -12.02 1.67 9.15
CA ILE A 34 -12.41 1.95 10.53
C ILE A 34 -12.16 3.42 10.86
N THR A 35 -10.96 3.93 10.58
CA THR A 35 -10.60 5.32 10.90
C THR A 35 -11.39 6.33 10.07
N PHE A 36 -11.72 6.02 8.82
CA PHE A 36 -12.58 6.86 8.01
C PHE A 36 -14.01 6.95 8.57
N ALA A 37 -14.54 5.85 9.11
CA ALA A 37 -15.87 5.83 9.73
C ALA A 37 -15.90 6.47 11.12
N ALA A 38 -14.82 6.32 11.90
CA ALA A 38 -14.78 6.72 13.30
C ALA A 38 -14.35 8.18 13.53
N LEU A 39 -13.62 8.79 12.58
CA LEU A 39 -13.00 10.11 12.78
C LEU A 39 -13.65 11.20 11.91
N PRO A 40 -13.79 12.43 12.45
CA PRO A 40 -14.06 13.60 11.62
C PRO A 40 -12.99 13.79 10.53
N ARG A 41 -13.35 14.41 9.40
CA ARG A 41 -12.48 14.52 8.22
C ARG A 41 -11.11 15.14 8.51
N SER A 42 -11.06 16.17 9.36
CA SER A 42 -9.82 16.82 9.77
C SER A 42 -8.92 15.90 10.60
N ALA A 43 -9.49 15.17 11.56
CA ALA A 43 -8.77 14.19 12.39
C ALA A 43 -8.28 13.00 11.56
N PHE A 44 -9.13 12.45 10.68
CA PHE A 44 -8.75 11.41 9.72
C PHE A 44 -7.59 11.87 8.84
N THR A 45 -7.69 13.08 8.25
CA THR A 45 -6.62 13.63 7.41
C THR A 45 -5.32 13.81 8.17
N SER A 46 -5.36 14.30 9.40
CA SER A 46 -4.18 14.44 10.27
C SER A 46 -3.53 13.10 10.60
N LEU A 47 -4.33 12.07 10.88
CA LEU A 47 -3.83 10.72 11.12
C LEU A 47 -3.18 10.13 9.85
N GLN A 48 -3.86 10.21 8.70
CA GLN A 48 -3.34 9.64 7.46
C GLN A 48 -2.08 10.34 6.95
N LYS A 49 -1.92 11.65 7.21
CA LYS A 49 -0.65 12.36 6.94
C LYS A 49 0.56 11.73 7.63
N LYS A 50 0.35 11.06 8.77
CA LYS A 50 1.40 10.35 9.52
C LYS A 50 1.50 8.88 9.12
N LEU A 51 0.37 8.21 8.92
CA LEU A 51 0.35 6.78 8.59
C LEU A 51 0.77 6.49 7.15
N PHE A 52 0.29 7.24 6.16
CA PHE A 52 0.55 6.94 4.75
C PHE A 52 2.04 6.92 4.39
N PRO A 53 2.88 7.89 4.78
CA PRO A 53 4.31 7.84 4.48
C PRO A 53 4.99 6.59 5.05
N VAL A 54 4.69 6.26 6.32
CA VAL A 54 5.26 5.09 7.00
C VAL A 54 4.79 3.81 6.33
N TYR A 55 3.50 3.70 6.01
CA TYR A 55 2.94 2.55 5.31
C TYR A 55 3.59 2.33 3.94
N PHE A 56 3.66 3.36 3.09
CA PHE A 56 4.21 3.22 1.74
C PHE A 56 5.71 2.95 1.76
N GLN A 57 6.45 3.52 2.71
CA GLN A 57 7.87 3.22 2.92
C GLN A 57 8.05 1.77 3.37
N ALA A 58 7.30 1.31 4.37
CA ALA A 58 7.37 -0.06 4.86
C ALA A 58 6.99 -1.07 3.76
N GLN A 59 5.91 -0.81 3.02
CA GLN A 59 5.46 -1.66 1.92
C GLN A 59 6.52 -1.75 0.81
N THR A 60 7.16 -0.62 0.46
CA THR A 60 8.23 -0.58 -0.53
C THR A 60 9.47 -1.34 -0.04
N LEU A 61 9.92 -1.10 1.20
CA LEU A 61 11.07 -1.78 1.79
C LEU A 61 10.86 -3.30 1.86
N LEU A 62 9.69 -3.73 2.34
CA LEU A 62 9.32 -5.14 2.44
C LEU A 62 9.23 -5.78 1.04
N ALA A 63 8.77 -5.07 0.02
CA ALA A 63 8.78 -5.57 -1.36
C ALA A 63 10.21 -5.78 -1.88
N PHE A 64 11.12 -4.83 -1.66
CA PHE A 64 12.53 -4.98 -2.02
C PHE A 64 13.19 -6.11 -1.24
N MET A 65 12.91 -6.24 0.06
CA MET A 65 13.40 -7.36 0.87
C MET A 65 12.85 -8.69 0.35
N LEU A 66 11.57 -8.77 -0.03
CA LEU A 66 10.97 -10.00 -0.55
C LEU A 66 11.65 -10.46 -1.84
N VAL A 67 11.91 -9.51 -2.75
CA VAL A 67 12.65 -9.77 -3.99
C VAL A 67 14.11 -10.12 -3.71
N GLY A 68 14.79 -9.38 -2.83
CA GLY A 68 16.21 -9.54 -2.53
C GLY A 68 16.54 -10.79 -1.70
N THR A 69 15.61 -11.24 -0.87
CA THR A 69 15.72 -12.51 -0.12
C THR A 69 15.33 -13.71 -0.96
N HIS A 70 14.93 -13.50 -2.21
CA HIS A 70 14.58 -14.60 -3.09
C HIS A 70 15.86 -15.41 -3.46
N PRO A 71 15.88 -16.73 -3.20
CA PRO A 71 17.10 -17.56 -3.22
C PRO A 71 17.93 -17.51 -4.51
N LYS A 72 17.26 -17.34 -5.66
CA LYS A 72 17.91 -17.24 -6.98
C LYS A 72 18.96 -16.13 -7.10
N TRP A 73 18.75 -14.98 -6.48
CA TRP A 73 19.63 -13.81 -6.64
C TRP A 73 20.90 -13.89 -5.78
N LEU A 74 20.94 -14.83 -4.84
CA LEU A 74 22.00 -14.98 -3.85
C LEU A 74 22.95 -16.15 -4.15
N GLY A 75 22.83 -16.75 -5.34
CA GLY A 75 23.77 -17.77 -5.83
C GLY A 75 23.73 -19.12 -5.10
N VAL A 76 22.70 -19.36 -4.27
CA VAL A 76 22.51 -20.63 -3.57
C VAL A 76 21.86 -21.63 -4.53
N ASN A 77 22.69 -22.32 -5.31
CA ASN A 77 22.26 -23.46 -6.13
C ASN A 77 22.06 -24.68 -5.21
N GLY A 78 20.81 -24.90 -4.77
CA GLY A 78 20.47 -26.12 -4.03
C GLY A 78 19.11 -26.04 -3.35
N GLY A 79 18.07 -26.53 -4.02
CA GLY A 79 16.77 -26.85 -3.43
C GLY A 79 15.61 -25.94 -3.86
N ILE A 80 14.44 -26.57 -4.11
CA ILE A 80 13.03 -26.10 -4.16
C ILE A 80 12.68 -24.81 -4.95
N LEU A 81 13.60 -23.89 -5.18
CA LEU A 81 13.33 -22.47 -5.45
C LEU A 81 13.92 -22.00 -6.78
N ASN A 82 13.68 -22.78 -7.84
CA ASN A 82 13.91 -22.34 -9.21
C ASN A 82 12.76 -21.39 -9.66
N LEU A 83 12.92 -20.06 -9.62
CA LEU A 83 11.99 -19.10 -10.27
C LEU A 83 11.59 -19.59 -11.66
N SER A 84 10.33 -19.97 -11.81
CA SER A 84 9.71 -19.95 -13.13
C SER A 84 9.62 -18.49 -13.59
N SER A 85 9.60 -18.23 -14.90
CA SER A 85 9.33 -16.88 -15.45
C SER A 85 8.02 -16.30 -14.90
N TRP A 86 7.10 -17.18 -14.50
CA TRP A 86 5.83 -16.85 -13.85
C TRP A 86 5.98 -16.24 -12.46
N GLU A 87 6.80 -16.83 -11.57
CA GLU A 87 7.05 -16.30 -10.21
C GLU A 87 7.71 -14.91 -10.24
N ALA A 88 8.69 -14.74 -11.13
CA ALA A 88 9.33 -13.46 -11.34
C ALA A 88 8.34 -12.41 -11.87
N GLY A 89 7.42 -12.82 -12.76
CA GLY A 89 6.33 -11.98 -13.25
C GLY A 89 5.39 -11.52 -12.14
N ILE A 90 4.97 -12.42 -11.24
CA ILE A 90 4.08 -12.08 -10.12
C ILE A 90 4.75 -11.08 -9.17
N LEU A 91 5.98 -11.35 -8.73
CA LEU A 91 6.70 -10.47 -7.80
C LEU A 91 7.03 -9.12 -8.45
N GLY A 92 7.41 -9.11 -9.73
CA GLY A 92 7.63 -7.89 -10.50
C GLY A 92 6.37 -7.05 -10.64
N ALA A 93 5.23 -7.67 -10.95
CA ALA A 93 3.93 -7.00 -11.02
C ALA A 93 3.52 -6.42 -9.66
N ALA A 94 3.66 -7.19 -8.58
CA ALA A 94 3.37 -6.72 -7.22
C ALA A 94 4.24 -5.50 -6.86
N MET A 95 5.55 -5.57 -7.10
CA MET A 95 6.48 -4.46 -6.85
C MET A 95 6.13 -3.22 -7.69
N GLY A 96 5.80 -3.40 -8.97
CA GLY A 96 5.37 -2.30 -9.85
C GLY A 96 4.10 -1.61 -9.34
N LEU A 97 3.10 -2.38 -8.90
CA LEU A 97 1.87 -1.85 -8.31
C LEU A 97 2.12 -1.13 -6.97
N ILE A 98 2.97 -1.69 -6.10
CA ILE A 98 3.38 -1.04 -4.83
C ILE A 98 4.03 0.31 -5.11
N LEU A 99 4.98 0.37 -6.04
CA LEU A 99 5.68 1.60 -6.41
C LEU A 99 4.75 2.63 -7.07
N LEU A 100 3.87 2.19 -7.97
CA LEU A 100 2.83 3.05 -8.55
C LEU A 100 1.96 3.67 -7.46
N ASN A 101 1.52 2.86 -6.49
CA ASN A 101 0.68 3.34 -5.41
C ASN A 101 1.44 4.31 -4.49
N ALA A 102 2.67 3.96 -4.09
CA ALA A 102 3.47 4.76 -3.17
C ALA A 102 3.90 6.11 -3.75
N MET A 103 4.32 6.14 -5.01
CA MET A 103 4.93 7.34 -5.61
C MET A 103 3.91 8.28 -6.23
N HIS A 104 2.79 7.77 -6.75
CA HIS A 104 1.80 8.57 -7.47
C HIS A 104 0.50 8.70 -6.69
N LEU A 105 -0.23 7.58 -6.54
CA LEU A 105 -1.59 7.62 -6.01
C LEU A 105 -1.64 8.03 -4.54
N GLY A 106 -0.75 7.51 -3.71
CA GLY A 106 -0.65 7.84 -2.28
C GLY A 106 -0.37 9.33 -2.04
N ARG A 107 0.53 9.92 -2.84
CA ARG A 107 0.83 11.36 -2.76
C ARG A 107 -0.36 12.20 -3.19
N GLU A 108 -1.04 11.80 -4.27
CA GLU A 108 -2.19 12.52 -4.79
C GLU A 108 -3.40 12.45 -3.85
N VAL A 109 -3.72 11.27 -3.30
CA VAL A 109 -4.75 11.10 -2.26
C VAL A 109 -4.44 12.00 -1.07
N GLY A 110 -3.19 11.98 -0.58
CA GLY A 110 -2.74 12.83 0.52
C GLY A 110 -3.00 14.31 0.23
N ARG A 111 -2.57 14.81 -0.94
CA ARG A 111 -2.79 16.20 -1.36
C ARG A 111 -4.27 16.58 -1.37
N ILE A 112 -5.13 15.75 -1.99
CA ILE A 112 -6.56 16.03 -2.09
C ILE A 112 -7.24 16.01 -0.71
N MET A 113 -6.83 15.11 0.18
CA MET A 113 -7.34 15.10 1.56
C MET A 113 -7.02 16.40 2.29
N VAL A 114 -5.80 16.92 2.13
CA VAL A 114 -5.42 18.23 2.69
C VAL A 114 -6.27 19.35 2.11
N GLU A 115 -6.44 19.37 0.79
CA GLU A 115 -7.21 20.42 0.11
C GLU A 115 -8.66 20.44 0.58
N ARG A 116 -9.29 19.27 0.73
CA ARG A 116 -10.67 19.16 1.24
C ARG A 116 -10.82 19.74 2.64
N VAL A 117 -9.83 19.56 3.53
CA VAL A 117 -9.88 20.13 4.88
C VAL A 117 -9.70 21.66 4.85
N HIS A 118 -8.82 22.19 3.99
CA HIS A 118 -8.71 23.64 3.83
C HIS A 118 -9.98 24.24 3.23
N GLN A 119 -10.57 23.56 2.24
CA GLN A 119 -11.82 24.02 1.63
C GLN A 119 -12.97 24.06 2.65
N GLU A 120 -13.09 23.08 3.56
CA GLU A 120 -14.09 23.15 4.65
C GLU A 120 -13.96 24.40 5.53
N THR A 121 -12.74 24.93 5.69
CA THR A 121 -12.51 26.16 6.44
C THR A 121 -12.92 27.38 5.61
N ARG A 122 -12.61 27.38 4.31
CA ARG A 122 -13.00 28.44 3.37
C ARG A 122 -14.51 28.52 3.19
N ASP A 123 -15.20 27.38 3.13
CA ASP A 123 -16.65 27.30 2.96
C ASP A 123 -17.39 28.06 4.08
N LYS A 124 -16.91 27.95 5.32
CA LYS A 124 -17.47 28.68 6.48
C LYS A 124 -17.38 30.20 6.27
N VAL A 125 -16.19 30.69 5.92
CA VAL A 125 -15.95 32.12 5.69
C VAL A 125 -16.70 32.64 4.45
N SER A 126 -16.77 31.85 3.38
CA SER A 126 -17.50 32.21 2.16
C SER A 126 -19.01 32.28 2.39
N SER A 127 -19.56 31.41 3.23
CA SER A 127 -20.97 31.43 3.62
C SER A 127 -21.33 32.74 4.35
N GLU A 128 -20.46 33.22 5.23
CA GLU A 128 -20.67 34.51 5.95
C GLU A 128 -20.60 35.71 5.00
N LYS A 129 -19.86 35.59 3.90
CA LYS A 129 -19.67 36.66 2.90
C LYS A 129 -20.64 36.58 1.71
N GLY A 130 -21.62 35.68 1.73
CA GLY A 130 -22.58 35.50 0.63
C GLY A 130 -22.07 34.74 -0.60
N ASN A 131 -20.84 34.19 -0.54
CA ASN A 131 -20.20 33.45 -1.64
C ASN A 131 -20.27 31.92 -1.45
N GLY A 132 -21.29 31.42 -0.73
CA GLY A 132 -21.40 30.02 -0.34
C GLY A 132 -21.54 29.04 -1.51
N GLU A 133 -22.22 29.43 -2.58
CA GLU A 133 -22.49 28.57 -3.75
C GLU A 133 -21.19 28.19 -4.49
N VAL A 134 -20.32 29.17 -4.76
CA VAL A 134 -19.02 28.94 -5.41
C VAL A 134 -18.14 28.02 -4.56
N ALA A 135 -18.15 28.19 -3.24
CA ALA A 135 -17.37 27.38 -2.33
C ALA A 135 -17.87 25.92 -2.29
N ALA A 136 -19.19 25.72 -2.32
CA ALA A 136 -19.81 24.40 -2.41
C ALA A 136 -19.48 23.67 -3.73
N GLU A 137 -19.47 24.38 -4.86
CA GLU A 137 -19.10 23.80 -6.16
C GLU A 137 -17.65 23.27 -6.16
N ILE A 138 -16.71 24.03 -5.59
CA ILE A 138 -15.31 23.62 -5.44
C ILE A 138 -15.22 22.34 -4.59
N MET A 139 -15.93 22.28 -3.45
CA MET A 139 -15.96 21.11 -2.58
C MET A 139 -16.53 19.87 -3.31
N VAL A 140 -17.57 20.03 -4.13
CA VAL A 140 -18.13 18.93 -4.95
C VAL A 140 -17.07 18.39 -5.92
N GLY A 141 -16.33 19.28 -6.59
CA GLY A 141 -15.21 18.92 -7.46
C GLY A 141 -14.13 18.13 -6.73
N LEU A 142 -13.69 18.61 -5.56
CA LEU A 142 -12.69 17.94 -4.74
C LEU A 142 -13.15 16.55 -4.26
N ASN A 143 -14.42 16.41 -3.86
CA ASN A 143 -15.00 15.12 -3.46
C ASN A 143 -15.00 14.12 -4.62
N LYS A 144 -15.31 14.56 -5.84
CA LYS A 144 -15.31 13.72 -7.04
C LYS A 144 -13.89 13.23 -7.36
N THR A 145 -12.90 14.12 -7.33
CA THR A 145 -11.50 13.76 -7.56
C THR A 145 -10.99 12.83 -6.47
N PHE A 146 -11.27 13.13 -5.20
CA PHE A 146 -10.90 12.26 -4.07
C PHE A 146 -11.43 10.84 -4.25
N ARG A 147 -12.73 10.69 -4.53
CA ARG A 147 -13.34 9.37 -4.72
C ARG A 147 -12.66 8.57 -5.83
N ARG A 148 -12.31 9.21 -6.93
CA ARG A 148 -11.64 8.56 -8.07
C ARG A 148 -10.23 8.10 -7.71
N VAL A 149 -9.38 8.99 -7.22
CA VAL A 149 -7.98 8.67 -6.91
C VAL A 149 -7.89 7.68 -5.74
N HIS A 150 -8.72 7.85 -4.71
CA HIS A 150 -8.78 6.91 -3.59
C HIS A 150 -9.24 5.52 -4.03
N ALA A 151 -10.29 5.43 -4.87
CA ALA A 151 -10.72 4.15 -5.41
C ALA A 151 -9.61 3.50 -6.23
N LEU A 152 -8.91 4.26 -7.10
CA LEU A 152 -7.80 3.72 -7.87
C LEU A 152 -6.68 3.16 -6.96
N SER A 153 -6.29 3.90 -5.92
CA SER A 153 -5.30 3.47 -4.93
C SER A 153 -5.71 2.18 -4.20
N LEU A 154 -6.99 2.08 -3.82
CA LEU A 154 -7.57 0.88 -3.20
C LEU A 154 -7.50 -0.34 -4.14
N HIS A 155 -7.86 -0.16 -5.42
CA HIS A 155 -7.80 -1.25 -6.41
C HIS A 155 -6.38 -1.69 -6.72
N VAL A 156 -5.42 -0.75 -6.77
CA VAL A 156 -4.01 -1.08 -6.91
C VAL A 156 -3.51 -1.93 -5.73
N ASN A 157 -3.85 -1.55 -4.48
CA ASN A 157 -3.53 -2.38 -3.32
C ASN A 157 -4.25 -3.75 -3.34
N LEU A 158 -5.48 -3.83 -3.84
CA LEU A 158 -6.16 -5.11 -4.04
C LEU A 158 -5.41 -6.00 -5.03
N GLY A 159 -4.94 -5.43 -6.15
CA GLY A 159 -4.08 -6.13 -7.11
C GLY A 159 -2.79 -6.65 -6.48
N VAL A 160 -2.15 -5.85 -5.61
CA VAL A 160 -0.98 -6.29 -4.82
C VAL A 160 -1.34 -7.48 -3.94
N VAL A 161 -2.46 -7.44 -3.22
CA VAL A 161 -2.90 -8.57 -2.37
C VAL A 161 -3.14 -9.82 -3.21
N ILE A 162 -3.84 -9.71 -4.34
CA ILE A 162 -4.07 -10.84 -5.25
C ILE A 162 -2.74 -11.45 -5.72
N ALA A 163 -1.78 -10.60 -6.14
CA ALA A 163 -0.46 -11.05 -6.55
C ALA A 163 0.30 -11.75 -5.41
N LEU A 164 0.27 -11.20 -4.19
CA LEU A 164 0.92 -11.79 -3.02
C LEU A 164 0.25 -13.09 -2.57
N VAL A 165 -1.08 -13.21 -2.66
CA VAL A 165 -1.78 -14.48 -2.39
C VAL A 165 -1.39 -15.53 -3.43
N GLY A 166 -1.38 -15.17 -4.72
CA GLY A 166 -0.90 -16.05 -5.79
C GLY A 166 0.54 -16.51 -5.57
N TYR A 167 1.42 -15.59 -5.15
CA TYR A 167 2.79 -15.93 -4.76
C TYR A 167 2.83 -16.89 -3.56
N GLY A 168 1.97 -16.68 -2.56
CA GLY A 168 1.85 -17.57 -1.40
C GLY A 168 1.46 -19.00 -1.74
N VAL A 169 0.56 -19.19 -2.71
CA VAL A 169 0.19 -20.53 -3.22
C VAL A 169 1.39 -21.23 -3.86
N VAL A 170 2.20 -20.50 -4.64
CA VAL A 170 3.42 -21.05 -5.23
C VAL A 170 4.47 -21.37 -4.15
N LEU A 171 4.60 -20.49 -3.16
CA LEU A 171 5.53 -20.66 -2.04
C LEU A 171 5.16 -21.85 -1.15
N SER A 172 3.86 -22.08 -0.91
CA SER A 172 3.40 -23.21 -0.09
C SER A 172 3.58 -24.55 -0.78
N GLY A 173 3.34 -24.64 -2.10
CA GLY A 173 3.59 -25.87 -2.87
C GLY A 173 5.06 -26.31 -2.90
N ARG A 174 5.96 -25.43 -2.46
CA ARG A 174 7.40 -25.64 -2.33
C ARG A 174 7.81 -26.07 -0.92
N MET A 175 7.01 -25.74 0.09
CA MET A 175 7.20 -26.23 1.45
C MET A 175 6.70 -27.68 1.47
N SER A 176 7.59 -28.64 1.20
CA SER A 176 7.29 -30.05 1.43
C SER A 176 6.94 -30.24 2.91
N TRP A 177 5.70 -30.67 3.17
CA TRP A 177 5.25 -31.13 4.49
C TRP A 177 5.72 -32.57 4.73
#